data_AF-A0A966TVK7-F1
#
_entry.id   AF-A0A966TVK7-F1
#
_cell.length_a   1.000
_cell.length_b   1.000
_cell.length_c   1.000
_cell.angle_alpha   90.00
_cell.angle_beta   90.00
_cell.angle_gamma   90.00
#
_symmetry.space_group_name_H-M   'P 1'
#
loop_
_entity.id
_entity.type
_entity.pdbx_description
1 polymer ?
#
loop_
_entity_poly.entity_id
_entity_poly.type
_entity_poly.pdbx_seq_one_letter_code
_entity_poly.pdbx_strand_id
1 'polypeptide(L)'
;MSQTIRLLVCALGGEGGGVLSEWLMDAARRAGMPAQSTSIPGVAQRTGATTYYIEVLPTLLTELNGKQPVFSLNPVPGALDLLVSTELLETARQISLGMVSR
;
A
#
# COMPACT_ATOMS: atom_id res chain seq x y z
N MET A 1 -8.93 13.09 -14.62
CA MET A 1 -9.01 12.68 -13.20
C MET A 1 -7.74 11.94 -12.88
N SER A 2 -7.06 12.30 -11.79
CA SER A 2 -5.85 11.60 -11.36
C SER A 2 -6.24 10.22 -10.81
N GLN A 3 -5.54 9.16 -11.21
CA GLN A 3 -5.79 7.80 -10.74
C GLN A 3 -5.08 7.61 -9.39
N THR A 4 -5.78 7.01 -8.42
CA THR A 4 -5.18 6.63 -7.13
C THR A 4 -4.07 5.61 -7.35
N ILE A 5 -2.92 5.84 -6.73
CA ILE A 5 -1.79 4.92 -6.70
C ILE A 5 -2.01 3.96 -5.53
N ARG A 6 -2.02 2.66 -5.82
CA ARG A 6 -2.32 1.56 -4.88
C ARG A 6 -1.12 0.66 -4.74
N LEU A 7 -0.51 0.65 -3.55
CA LEU A 7 0.71 -0.09 -3.24
C LEU A 7 0.44 -1.16 -2.21
N LEU A 8 1.05 -2.32 -2.37
CA LEU A 8 1.12 -3.36 -1.34
C LEU A 8 2.59 -3.62 -1.00
N VAL A 9 2.95 -3.44 0.27
CA VAL A 9 4.26 -3.79 0.82
C VAL A 9 4.13 -5.05 1.66
N CYS A 10 4.94 -6.07 1.37
CA CYS A 10 5.02 -7.31 2.14
C CYS A 10 6.40 -7.41 2.81
N ALA A 11 6.44 -7.36 4.14
CA ALA A 11 7.69 -7.47 4.89
C ALA A 11 7.56 -8.45 6.06
N LEU A 12 8.60 -9.25 6.28
CA LEU A 12 8.71 -10.05 7.49
C LEU A 12 8.92 -9.13 8.71
N GLY A 13 8.61 -9.66 9.90
CA GLY A 13 8.80 -8.92 11.14
C GLY A 13 10.26 -8.52 11.32
N GLY A 14 10.52 -7.22 11.52
CA GLY A 14 11.87 -6.67 11.67
C GLY A 14 12.50 -6.11 10.39
N GLU A 15 11.94 -6.38 9.20
CA GLU A 15 12.50 -5.97 7.90
C GLU A 15 12.14 -4.53 7.49
N GLY A 16 11.54 -3.74 8.39
CA GLY A 16 11.26 -2.32 8.16
C GLY A 16 10.05 -2.01 7.27
N GLY A 17 9.18 -2.96 6.94
CA GLY A 17 7.98 -2.68 6.13
C GLY A 17 7.06 -1.59 6.72
N GLY A 18 6.90 -1.58 8.04
CA GLY A 18 6.12 -0.54 8.73
C GLY A 18 6.77 0.84 8.64
N VAL A 19 8.10 0.88 8.74
CA VAL A 19 8.88 2.13 8.59
C VAL A 19 8.73 2.68 7.17
N LEU A 20 8.83 1.82 6.15
CA LEU A 20 8.61 2.23 4.77
C LEU A 20 7.17 2.76 4.55
N SER A 21 6.16 2.06 5.08
CA SER A 21 4.76 2.51 5.00
C SER A 21 4.56 3.89 5.62
N GLU A 22 5.13 4.12 6.80
CA GLU A 22 5.09 5.42 7.49
C GLU A 22 5.78 6.52 6.66
N TRP A 23 6.95 6.25 6.11
CA TRP A 23 7.67 7.21 5.27
C TRP A 23 6.89 7.60 4.01
N LEU A 24 6.22 6.64 3.36
CA LEU A 24 5.36 6.91 2.20
C LEU A 24 4.15 7.77 2.59
N MET A 25 3.50 7.47 3.71
CA MET A 25 2.39 8.27 4.23
C MET A 25 2.83 9.70 4.57
N ASP A 26 3.98 9.87 5.20
CA ASP A 26 4.53 11.17 5.54
C ASP A 26 4.95 11.97 4.30
N ALA A 27 5.53 11.30 3.30
CA ALA A 27 5.85 11.92 2.02
C ALA A 27 4.58 12.46 1.33
N ALA A 28 3.51 11.65 1.25
CA ALA A 28 2.24 12.08 0.67
C ALA A 28 1.63 13.27 1.43
N ARG A 29 1.62 13.22 2.76
CA ARG A 29 1.14 14.32 3.62
C ARG A 29 1.93 15.62 3.40
N ARG A 30 3.27 15.53 3.37
CA ARG A 30 4.14 16.69 3.11
C ARG A 30 3.95 17.26 1.72
N ALA A 31 3.61 16.42 0.75
CA ALA A 31 3.27 16.83 -0.60
C ALA A 31 1.83 17.39 -0.72
N GLY A 32 1.05 17.44 0.36
CA GLY A 32 -0.33 17.94 0.36
C GLY A 32 -1.32 17.00 -0.32
N MET A 33 -0.97 15.72 -0.47
CA MET A 33 -1.80 14.72 -1.13
C MET A 33 -2.58 13.90 -0.10
N PRO A 34 -3.86 13.57 -0.35
CA PRO A 34 -4.61 12.63 0.47
C PRO A 34 -4.04 11.22 0.30
N ALA A 35 -3.85 10.53 1.42
CA ALA A 35 -3.36 9.15 1.46
C ALA A 35 -3.97 8.38 2.63
N GLN A 36 -4.01 7.05 2.51
CA GLN A 36 -4.43 6.11 3.55
C GLN A 36 -3.50 4.91 3.55
N SER A 37 -3.24 4.37 4.75
CA SER A 37 -2.57 3.08 4.90
C SER A 37 -3.34 2.18 5.87
N THR A 38 -3.43 0.91 5.53
CA THR A 38 -3.88 -0.17 6.42
C THR A 38 -2.81 -1.25 6.49
N SER A 39 -2.80 -2.02 7.58
CA SER A 39 -1.84 -3.11 7.75
C SER A 39 -2.49 -4.36 8.32
N ILE A 40 -2.08 -5.52 7.81
CA ILE A 40 -2.46 -6.83 8.34
C ILE A 40 -1.19 -7.49 8.89
N PRO A 41 -1.05 -7.64 10.21
CA PRO A 41 0.13 -8.23 10.82
C PRO A 41 0.29 -9.70 10.44
N GLY A 42 1.50 -10.06 9.99
CA GLY A 42 1.93 -11.44 9.85
C GLY A 42 2.38 -11.98 11.22
N VAL A 43 1.85 -13.13 11.63
CA VAL A 43 2.08 -13.66 12.99
C VAL A 43 3.33 -14.55 13.13
N ALA A 44 4.01 -14.91 12.03
CA ALA A 44 5.35 -15.51 12.04
C ALA A 44 5.93 -15.60 10.61
N GLN A 45 7.26 -15.81 10.51
CA GLN A 45 7.97 -16.03 9.24
C GLN A 45 7.41 -17.19 8.40
N ARG A 46 6.75 -18.18 9.05
CA ARG A 46 6.08 -19.29 8.35
C ARG A 46 4.65 -18.99 7.91
N THR A 47 3.98 -18.06 8.59
CA THR A 47 2.54 -17.78 8.42
C THR A 47 2.28 -16.70 7.37
N GLY A 48 3.31 -15.92 7.03
CA GLY A 48 3.26 -14.90 5.99
C GLY A 48 3.78 -13.56 6.49
N ALA A 49 4.20 -12.71 5.55
CA ALA A 49 4.63 -11.36 5.85
C ALA A 49 3.52 -10.48 6.43
N THR A 50 3.93 -9.48 7.20
CA THR A 50 3.06 -8.34 7.47
C THR A 50 2.84 -7.58 6.16
N THR A 51 1.60 -7.26 5.86
CA THR A 51 1.25 -6.49 4.67
C THR A 51 0.87 -5.07 5.07
N TYR A 52 1.30 -4.10 4.27
CA TYR A 52 0.93 -2.69 4.37
C TYR A 52 0.34 -2.27 3.03
N TYR A 53 -0.95 -1.96 3.02
CA TYR A 53 -1.64 -1.44 1.87
C TYR A 53 -1.66 0.08 1.95
N ILE A 54 -1.25 0.76 0.89
CA ILE A 54 -1.21 2.23 0.83
C ILE A 54 -1.95 2.70 -0.42
N GLU A 55 -2.84 3.67 -0.24
CA GLU A 55 -3.46 4.41 -1.34
C GLU A 55 -3.06 5.89 -1.26
N VAL A 56 -2.64 6.46 -2.38
CA VAL A 56 -2.33 7.89 -2.53
C VAL A 56 -3.08 8.44 -3.72
N LEU A 57 -3.89 9.48 -3.51
CA LEU A 57 -4.48 10.23 -4.62
C LEU A 57 -3.49 11.34 -5.03
N PRO A 58 -2.90 11.31 -6.24
CA PRO A 58 -1.96 12.33 -6.68
C PRO A 58 -2.71 13.57 -7.20
N THR A 59 -3.46 14.20 -6.30
CA THR A 59 -4.18 15.46 -6.45
C THR A 59 -4.04 16.21 -5.14
N LEU A 60 -3.71 17.50 -5.18
CA LEU A 60 -3.52 18.27 -3.95
C LEU A 60 -4.86 18.45 -3.22
N LEU A 61 -4.82 18.44 -1.89
CA LEU A 61 -6.00 18.70 -1.05
C LEU A 61 -6.70 20.02 -1.42
N THR A 62 -5.93 21.05 -1.81
CA THR A 62 -6.43 22.35 -2.26
C THR A 62 -7.22 22.29 -3.57
N GLU A 63 -6.94 21.30 -4.42
CA GLU A 63 -7.59 21.10 -5.73
C GLU A 63 -8.89 20.28 -5.61
N LEU A 64 -9.15 19.68 -4.45
CA LEU A 64 -10.33 18.84 -4.22
C LEU A 64 -11.61 19.63 -3.94
N ASN A 65 -11.55 20.96 -3.82
CA ASN A 65 -12.71 21.83 -3.55
C ASN A 65 -13.55 21.35 -2.35
N GLY A 66 -12.87 20.95 -1.26
CA GLY A 66 -13.52 20.44 -0.04
C GLY A 66 -13.98 18.98 -0.12
N LYS A 67 -13.82 18.28 -1.24
CA LYS A 67 -14.10 16.84 -1.33
C LYS A 67 -13.07 16.05 -0.53
N GLN A 68 -13.53 15.00 0.13
CA GLN A 68 -12.69 14.05 0.86
C GLN A 68 -12.72 12.70 0.13
N PRO A 69 -11.59 12.24 -0.42
CA PRO A 69 -11.49 10.93 -1.04
C PRO A 69 -11.73 9.83 -0.02
N VAL A 70 -12.44 8.77 -0.43
CA VAL A 70 -12.61 7.56 0.36
C VAL A 70 -11.71 6.48 -0.24
N PHE A 71 -10.84 5.93 0.59
CA PHE A 71 -9.85 4.92 0.20
C PHE A 71 -10.28 3.53 0.65
N SER A 72 -9.88 2.51 -0.11
CA SER A 72 -10.14 1.11 0.25
C SER A 72 -9.31 0.70 1.48
N LEU A 73 -9.91 -0.13 2.34
CA LEU A 73 -9.23 -0.68 3.52
C LEU A 73 -8.38 -1.92 3.21
N ASN A 74 -8.61 -2.55 2.05
CA ASN A 74 -7.93 -3.77 1.62
C ASN A 74 -7.54 -3.66 0.14
N PRO A 75 -6.43 -4.31 -0.27
CA PRO A 75 -6.07 -4.42 -1.68
C PRO A 75 -7.11 -5.24 -2.44
N VAL A 76 -7.35 -4.87 -3.69
CA VAL A 76 -8.22 -5.60 -4.62
C VAL A 76 -7.36 -6.35 -5.64
N PRO A 77 -7.60 -7.66 -5.87
CA PRO A 77 -6.92 -8.40 -6.93
C PRO A 77 -7.01 -7.70 -8.30
N GLY A 78 -5.89 -7.61 -9.00
CA GLY A 78 -5.77 -6.95 -10.30
C GLY A 78 -5.79 -5.42 -10.24
N ALA A 79 -5.81 -4.83 -9.05
CA ALA A 79 -5.90 -3.39 -8.86
C ALA A 79 -4.63 -2.77 -8.27
N LEU A 80 -3.59 -3.53 -7.95
CA LEU A 80 -2.34 -2.93 -7.49
C LEU A 80 -1.58 -2.28 -8.65
N ASP A 81 -1.03 -1.10 -8.35
CA ASP A 81 -0.09 -0.39 -9.23
C ASP A 81 1.36 -0.78 -8.89
N LEU A 82 1.65 -1.10 -7.61
CA LEU A 82 2.96 -1.56 -7.18
C LEU A 82 2.87 -2.63 -6.09
N LEU A 83 3.64 -3.71 -6.26
CA LEU A 83 3.92 -4.70 -5.24
C LEU A 83 5.39 -4.60 -4.83
N VAL A 84 5.64 -4.40 -3.54
CA VAL A 84 6.98 -4.41 -2.94
C VAL A 84 7.03 -5.55 -1.92
N SER A 85 8.08 -6.36 -1.96
CA SER A 85 8.23 -7.47 -1.01
C SER A 85 9.69 -7.68 -0.66
N THR A 86 9.99 -7.91 0.61
CA THR A 86 11.35 -8.22 1.06
C THR A 86 11.77 -9.65 0.72
N GLU A 87 10.80 -10.54 0.52
CA GLU A 87 10.99 -11.96 0.27
C GLU A 87 10.34 -12.40 -1.04
N LEU A 88 11.06 -13.20 -1.84
CA LEU A 88 10.56 -13.71 -3.14
C LEU A 88 9.31 -14.60 -2.96
N LEU A 89 9.24 -15.34 -1.86
CA LEU A 89 8.08 -16.19 -1.54
C LEU A 89 6.81 -15.34 -1.37
N GLU A 90 6.93 -14.15 -0.77
CA GLU A 90 5.80 -13.24 -0.62
C GLU A 90 5.38 -12.68 -1.97
N THR A 91 6.33 -12.32 -2.84
CA THR A 91 6.02 -11.91 -4.23
C THR A 91 5.21 -12.97 -4.95
N ALA A 92 5.68 -14.22 -4.92
CA ALA A 92 5.02 -15.34 -5.57
C ALA A 92 3.63 -15.60 -5.01
N ARG A 93 3.46 -15.47 -3.69
CA ARG A 93 2.15 -15.60 -3.02
C ARG A 93 1.17 -14.52 -3.49
N GLN A 94 1.58 -13.25 -3.53
CA GLN A 94 0.70 -12.17 -3.97
C GLN A 94 0.34 -12.28 -5.46
N ILE A 95 1.27 -12.71 -6.31
CA ILE A 95 0.98 -13.02 -7.73
C ILE A 95 -0.05 -14.15 -7.83
N SER A 96 0.10 -15.22 -7.03
CA SER A 96 -0.83 -16.35 -7.01
C SER A 96 -2.23 -15.97 -6.51
N LEU A 97 -2.32 -14.95 -5.64
CA LEU A 97 -3.58 -14.36 -5.19
C LEU A 97 -4.19 -13.38 -6.22
N GLY A 98 -3.53 -13.17 -7.36
CA GLY A 98 -3.99 -12.27 -8.41
C GLY A 98 -3.86 -10.79 -8.05
N MET A 99 -3.02 -10.43 -7.08
CA MET A 99 -2.89 -9.04 -6.62
C MET A 99 -2.24 -8.14 -7.66
N VAL A 100 -1.30 -8.68 -8.43
CA VAL A 100 -0.56 -7.93 -9.45
C VAL A 100 -1.39 -7.85 -10.73
N SER A 101 -1.57 -6.62 -11.25
CA SER A 101 -2.20 -6.37 -12.54
C SER A 101 -1.25 -6.75 -13.70
N ARG A 102 -1.80 -6.97 -14.90
CA ARG A 102 -0.99 -7.25 -16.11
C ARG A 102 -0.38 -5.98 -16.69
#